data_AF-A0A2T0QWL5-F1
#
_entry.id   AF-A0A2T0QWL5-F1
#
_cell.length_a   1.000
_cell.length_b   1.000
_cell.length_c   1.000
_cell.angle_alpha   90.00
_cell.angle_beta   90.00
_cell.angle_gamma   90.00
#
_symmetry.space_group_name_H-M   'P 1'
#
loop_
_entity.id
_entity.type
_entity.pdbx_description
1 polymer ?
#
loop_
_entity_poly.entity_id
_entity_poly.type
_entity_poly.pdbx_seq_one_letter_code
_entity_poly.pdbx_strand_id
1 'polypeptide(L)'
;MKIITQHELGGPEVLTVRDAPTPRPMPTEVLVRVAAVGLNPLEARLRAEGSPLLGPPPFTLGWDVSGVVEEALTWRLRPGDEVFGMSLFPRPASTYAEFAAVPALHLVRKPASLSHVEAAALPSVGLTAWQGLVDLAAVGEGDRVLVLGGGGGVGHVAIQIAAALGAHVITTVSPDKRSFVETLGVAEVVDHTRVAVADAVAGVDVVLDTLGGQAVHACLPAVRPGGHVVTAAAEDDEQLVAAVEAAGLRLSGIAVDPDPIALRGLVDLVERGRLRVHVQETFPFQDVVRAHRRLDGGHLRGKLVLTL
;
A
#
# COMPACT_ATOMS: atom_id res chain seq x y z
N MET A 1 -22.36 7.63 14.41
CA MET A 1 -21.83 7.17 13.11
C MET A 1 -21.79 5.66 13.11
N LYS A 2 -21.77 5.03 11.93
CA LYS A 2 -21.51 3.60 11.77
C LYS A 2 -20.01 3.34 11.65
N ILE A 3 -19.57 2.23 12.23
CA ILE A 3 -18.22 1.67 12.15
C ILE A 3 -18.30 0.19 11.80
N ILE A 4 -17.23 -0.35 11.22
CA ILE A 4 -17.02 -1.79 11.15
C ILE A 4 -16.05 -2.19 12.26
N THR A 5 -16.52 -3.02 13.18
CA THR A 5 -15.74 -3.48 14.34
C THR A 5 -15.80 -4.99 14.46
N GLN A 6 -14.87 -5.55 15.22
CA GLN A 6 -14.90 -6.95 15.65
C GLN A 6 -14.83 -7.03 17.18
N HIS A 7 -15.40 -8.10 17.76
CA HIS A 7 -15.36 -8.38 19.20
C HIS A 7 -14.53 -9.62 19.55
N GLU A 8 -14.10 -10.35 18.53
CA GLU A 8 -13.24 -11.51 18.61
C GLU A 8 -12.31 -11.54 17.40
N LEU A 9 -11.28 -12.37 17.45
CA LEU A 9 -10.38 -12.61 16.33
C LEU A 9 -10.94 -13.75 15.48
N GLY A 10 -10.77 -13.69 14.16
CA GLY A 10 -11.22 -14.78 13.29
C GLY A 10 -11.31 -14.45 11.80
N GLY A 11 -12.12 -15.25 11.11
CA GLY A 11 -12.41 -15.06 9.68
C GLY A 11 -13.24 -13.80 9.41
N PRO A 12 -13.54 -13.52 8.14
CA PRO A 12 -14.26 -12.30 7.74
C PRO A 12 -15.61 -12.09 8.47
N GLU A 13 -16.25 -13.17 8.92
CA GLU A 13 -17.54 -13.17 9.64
C GLU A 13 -17.53 -12.46 11.00
N VAL A 14 -16.36 -12.21 11.59
CA VAL A 14 -16.26 -11.46 12.87
C VAL A 14 -16.51 -9.96 12.70
N LEU A 15 -16.45 -9.45 11.46
CA LEU A 15 -16.65 -8.04 11.15
C LEU A 15 -18.14 -7.70 11.16
N THR A 16 -18.52 -6.73 12.00
CA THR A 16 -19.90 -6.29 12.14
C THR A 16 -20.01 -4.78 12.05
N VAL A 17 -21.08 -4.29 11.40
CA VAL A 17 -21.42 -2.87 11.38
C VAL A 17 -22.15 -2.51 12.67
N ARG A 18 -21.66 -1.50 13.39
CA ARG A 18 -22.22 -1.04 14.67
C ARG A 18 -22.30 0.48 14.71
N ASP A 19 -23.20 1.00 15.53
CA ASP A 19 -23.24 2.43 15.84
C ASP A 19 -22.19 2.76 16.91
N ALA A 20 -21.51 3.89 16.72
CA ALA A 20 -20.53 4.44 17.64
C ALA A 20 -20.61 5.98 17.67
N PRO A 21 -20.10 6.64 18.72
CA PRO A 21 -19.95 8.09 18.74
C PRO A 21 -19.07 8.58 17.60
N THR A 22 -19.43 9.71 16.99
CA THR A 22 -18.54 10.40 16.05
C THR A 22 -17.30 10.90 16.81
N PRO A 23 -16.07 10.66 16.32
CA PRO A 23 -14.86 11.11 16.98
C PRO A 23 -14.81 12.64 16.95
N ARG A 24 -14.17 13.23 17.96
CA ARG A 24 -13.89 14.66 17.98
C ARG A 24 -12.46 14.88 17.51
N PRO A 25 -12.20 15.73 16.51
CA PRO A 25 -10.84 16.06 16.14
C PRO A 25 -10.14 16.76 17.32
N MET A 26 -8.86 16.47 17.52
CA MET A 26 -7.99 17.18 18.45
C MET A 26 -7.31 18.37 17.75
N PRO A 27 -6.65 19.30 18.48
CA PRO A 27 -5.84 20.33 17.85
C PRO A 27 -4.88 19.72 16.82
N THR A 28 -4.74 20.36 15.66
CA THR A 28 -3.99 19.88 14.47
C THR A 28 -4.63 18.76 13.64
N GLU A 29 -5.78 18.24 14.08
CA GLU A 29 -6.54 17.24 13.34
C GLU A 29 -7.72 17.85 12.57
N VAL A 30 -8.25 17.05 11.66
CA VAL A 30 -9.51 17.29 10.96
C VAL A 30 -10.44 16.11 11.17
N LEU A 31 -11.74 16.37 11.17
CA LEU A 31 -12.76 15.34 11.03
C LEU A 31 -13.03 15.15 9.54
N VAL A 32 -12.79 13.96 9.03
CA VAL A 32 -13.08 13.60 7.64
C VAL A 32 -14.38 12.82 7.61
N ARG A 33 -15.36 13.27 6.80
CA ARG A 33 -16.48 12.44 6.36
C ARG A 33 -15.97 11.51 5.28
N VAL A 34 -15.86 10.23 5.63
CA VAL A 34 -15.20 9.22 4.80
C VAL A 34 -16.10 8.88 3.62
N ALA A 35 -15.53 8.87 2.41
CA ALA A 35 -16.21 8.46 1.19
C ALA A 35 -15.75 7.08 0.71
N ALA A 36 -14.47 6.76 0.94
CA ALA A 36 -13.92 5.46 0.60
C ALA A 36 -12.71 5.09 1.46
N VAL A 37 -12.45 3.79 1.59
CA VAL A 37 -11.35 3.21 2.37
C VAL A 37 -10.64 2.13 1.56
N GLY A 38 -9.32 2.23 1.42
CA GLY A 38 -8.50 1.19 0.83
C GLY A 38 -8.35 -0.01 1.76
N LEU A 39 -8.41 -1.23 1.20
CA LEU A 39 -8.17 -2.48 1.93
C LEU A 39 -6.74 -2.96 1.73
N ASN A 40 -6.05 -3.39 2.78
CA ASN A 40 -4.70 -3.98 2.71
C ASN A 40 -4.65 -5.38 3.34
N PRO A 41 -3.69 -6.24 2.93
CA PRO A 41 -3.50 -7.56 3.55
C PRO A 41 -3.24 -7.50 5.06
N LEU A 42 -2.67 -6.40 5.55
CA LEU A 42 -2.41 -6.21 6.96
C LEU A 42 -3.71 -6.22 7.78
N GLU A 43 -4.78 -5.55 7.35
CA GLU A 43 -6.05 -5.57 8.08
C GLU A 43 -6.63 -6.98 8.17
N ALA A 44 -6.48 -7.82 7.14
CA ALA A 44 -6.92 -9.21 7.17
C ALA A 44 -6.13 -10.04 8.21
N ARG A 45 -4.81 -9.87 8.27
CA ARG A 45 -3.96 -10.52 9.28
C ARG A 45 -4.33 -10.07 10.69
N LEU A 46 -4.49 -8.77 10.91
CA LEU A 46 -4.86 -8.19 12.21
C LEU A 46 -6.25 -8.65 12.66
N ARG A 47 -7.21 -8.77 11.73
CA ARG A 47 -8.54 -9.32 12.00
C ARG A 47 -8.46 -10.76 12.52
N ALA A 48 -7.61 -11.59 11.91
CA ALA A 48 -7.52 -13.02 12.17
C ALA A 48 -6.64 -13.37 13.39
N GLU A 49 -5.50 -12.71 13.54
CA GLU A 49 -4.44 -13.08 14.50
C GLU A 49 -4.28 -12.05 15.62
N GLY A 50 -4.82 -10.84 15.46
CA GLY A 50 -4.60 -9.72 16.36
C GLY A 50 -3.19 -9.13 16.23
N SER A 51 -2.89 -8.13 17.07
CA SER A 51 -1.55 -7.58 17.20
C SER A 51 -1.42 -6.79 18.51
N PRO A 52 -0.22 -6.78 19.13
CA PRO A 52 0.09 -5.84 20.20
C PRO A 52 -0.21 -4.37 19.85
N LEU A 53 -0.19 -4.00 18.56
CA LEU A 53 -0.47 -2.64 18.08
C LEU A 53 -1.91 -2.18 18.37
N LEU A 54 -2.88 -3.09 18.34
CA LEU A 54 -4.31 -2.78 18.52
C LEU A 54 -4.83 -3.18 19.90
N GLY A 55 -4.12 -4.06 20.62
CA GLY A 55 -4.63 -4.68 21.84
C GLY A 55 -5.73 -5.73 21.56
N PRO A 56 -6.39 -6.25 22.60
CA PRO A 56 -7.48 -7.21 22.42
C PRO A 56 -8.74 -6.54 21.85
N PRO A 57 -9.60 -7.28 21.12
CA PRO A 57 -10.91 -6.78 20.71
C PRO A 57 -11.76 -6.22 21.89
N PRO A 58 -12.65 -5.24 21.65
CA PRO A 58 -13.03 -4.74 20.34
C PRO A 58 -12.11 -3.66 19.77
N PHE A 59 -11.88 -3.71 18.46
CA PHE A 59 -11.17 -2.67 17.71
C PHE A 59 -11.75 -2.47 16.30
N THR A 60 -11.50 -1.30 15.73
CA THR A 60 -11.87 -0.91 14.35
C THR A 60 -10.61 -0.81 13.49
N LEU A 61 -10.64 -1.47 12.33
CA LEU A 61 -9.53 -1.56 11.38
C LEU A 61 -9.44 -0.33 10.46
N GLY A 62 -8.37 -0.29 9.65
CA GLY A 62 -8.19 0.62 8.53
C GLY A 62 -7.26 1.81 8.81
N TRP A 63 -6.46 2.13 7.79
CA TRP A 63 -5.50 3.26 7.78
C TRP A 63 -5.64 4.15 6.55
N ASP A 64 -5.93 3.58 5.38
CA ASP A 64 -6.22 4.35 4.17
C ASP A 64 -7.56 5.07 4.30
N VAL A 65 -7.64 6.30 3.81
CA VAL A 65 -8.88 7.08 3.79
C VAL A 65 -8.90 8.05 2.62
N SER A 66 -10.08 8.21 2.00
CA SER A 66 -10.40 9.40 1.21
C SER A 66 -11.80 9.89 1.53
N GLY A 67 -11.98 11.21 1.58
CA GLY A 67 -13.25 11.82 1.95
C GLY A 67 -13.18 13.34 1.92
N VAL A 68 -14.15 13.96 2.56
CA VAL A 68 -14.29 15.42 2.63
C VAL A 68 -14.08 15.88 4.05
N VAL A 69 -13.30 16.94 4.25
CA VAL A 69 -13.15 17.56 5.58
C VAL A 69 -14.50 18.12 6.02
N GLU A 70 -15.00 17.65 7.16
CA GLU A 70 -16.24 18.10 7.80
C GLU A 70 -15.93 19.21 8.82
N GLU A 71 -14.92 19.01 9.67
CA GLU A 71 -14.47 19.95 10.69
C GLU A 71 -12.93 20.05 10.67
N ALA A 72 -12.38 21.22 10.97
CA ALA A 72 -10.94 21.42 11.03
C ALA A 72 -10.52 22.23 12.27
N LEU A 73 -9.60 21.69 13.06
CA LEU A 73 -8.94 22.39 14.17
C LEU A 73 -7.49 22.77 13.81
N THR A 74 -7.30 23.14 12.54
CA THR A 74 -6.01 23.49 11.93
C THR A 74 -6.23 24.49 10.80
N TRP A 75 -5.18 25.21 10.40
CA TRP A 75 -5.21 26.12 9.27
C TRP A 75 -4.85 25.46 7.93
N ARG A 76 -4.29 24.24 7.95
CA ARG A 76 -3.78 23.54 6.74
C ARG A 76 -4.88 23.09 5.79
N LEU A 77 -6.03 22.75 6.36
CA LEU A 77 -7.21 22.22 5.69
C LEU A 77 -8.44 22.96 6.23
N ARG A 78 -9.52 22.97 5.45
CA ARG A 78 -10.80 23.58 5.82
C ARG A 78 -11.97 22.68 5.45
N PRO A 79 -13.14 22.83 6.10
CA PRO A 79 -14.35 22.14 5.69
C PRO A 79 -14.61 22.27 4.18
N GLY A 80 -15.00 21.15 3.55
CA GLY A 80 -15.21 21.03 2.11
C GLY A 80 -13.98 20.64 1.28
N ASP A 81 -12.76 20.64 1.85
CA ASP A 81 -11.59 20.12 1.14
C ASP A 81 -11.73 18.60 0.92
N GLU A 82 -11.56 18.15 -0.33
CA GLU A 82 -11.47 16.72 -0.67
C GLU A 82 -10.04 16.22 -0.40
N VAL A 83 -9.88 15.21 0.46
CA VAL A 83 -8.59 14.76 0.97
C VAL A 83 -8.41 13.25 0.87
N PHE A 84 -7.16 12.82 0.88
CA PHE A 84 -6.79 11.41 1.01
C PHE A 84 -5.45 11.26 1.74
N GLY A 85 -5.20 10.07 2.29
CA GLY A 85 -3.94 9.75 2.94
C GLY A 85 -4.00 8.46 3.77
N MET A 86 -2.89 8.16 4.45
CA MET A 86 -2.76 7.05 5.40
C MET A 86 -2.68 7.66 6.80
N SER A 87 -3.64 7.37 7.66
CA SER A 87 -3.72 8.02 8.97
C SER A 87 -3.02 7.20 10.05
N LEU A 88 -2.19 7.81 10.91
CA LEU A 88 -1.79 7.31 12.24
C LEU A 88 -1.01 5.99 12.31
N PHE A 89 -0.72 5.32 11.19
CA PHE A 89 0.04 4.06 11.19
C PHE A 89 1.38 4.21 11.94
N PRO A 90 1.79 3.25 12.78
CA PRO A 90 1.13 1.96 13.09
C PRO A 90 0.07 2.02 14.21
N ARG A 91 -0.26 3.20 14.74
CA ARG A 91 -1.33 3.35 15.74
C ARG A 91 -2.72 3.14 15.09
N PRO A 92 -3.73 2.71 15.87
CA PRO A 92 -5.09 2.58 15.34
C PRO A 92 -5.59 3.90 14.76
N ALA A 93 -5.99 3.87 13.49
CA ALA A 93 -6.62 5.02 12.81
C ALA A 93 -8.14 4.84 12.63
N SER A 94 -8.60 3.59 12.66
CA SER A 94 -10.01 3.21 12.67
C SER A 94 -10.81 3.80 11.50
N THR A 95 -10.23 3.80 10.29
CA THR A 95 -10.85 4.43 9.11
C THR A 95 -12.02 3.64 8.53
N TYR A 96 -12.29 2.40 8.99
CA TYR A 96 -13.51 1.66 8.67
C TYR A 96 -14.73 2.24 9.40
N ALA A 97 -15.03 3.50 9.11
CA ALA A 97 -16.04 4.32 9.78
C ALA A 97 -16.59 5.38 8.83
N GLU A 98 -17.80 5.90 9.08
CA GLU A 98 -18.36 7.03 8.32
C GLU A 98 -17.60 8.35 8.56
N PHE A 99 -16.94 8.48 9.72
CA PHE A 99 -16.09 9.62 10.03
C PHE A 99 -14.79 9.17 10.71
N ALA A 100 -13.69 9.85 10.40
CA ALA A 100 -12.40 9.63 11.00
C ALA A 100 -11.76 10.96 11.45
N ALA A 101 -11.28 11.03 12.68
CA ALA A 101 -10.40 12.10 13.12
C ALA A 101 -8.96 11.78 12.69
N VAL A 102 -8.35 12.69 11.94
CA VAL A 102 -7.05 12.43 11.29
C VAL A 102 -6.13 13.63 11.46
N PRO A 103 -4.85 13.43 11.86
CA PRO A 103 -3.87 14.50 11.83
C PRO A 103 -3.78 15.12 10.43
N ALA A 104 -3.91 16.44 10.34
CA ALA A 104 -3.93 17.11 9.03
C ALA A 104 -2.62 16.94 8.23
N LEU A 105 -1.53 16.58 8.91
CA LEU A 105 -0.25 16.25 8.28
C LEU A 105 -0.22 14.86 7.63
N HIS A 106 -1.17 13.99 7.92
CA HIS A 106 -1.28 12.67 7.30
C HIS A 106 -2.15 12.68 6.04
N LEU A 107 -2.67 13.85 5.66
CA LEU A 107 -3.58 14.04 4.55
C LEU A 107 -3.02 15.07 3.58
N VAL A 108 -3.34 14.87 2.30
CA VAL A 108 -3.19 15.88 1.26
C VAL A 108 -4.50 16.02 0.50
N ARG A 109 -4.68 17.11 -0.25
CA ARG A 109 -5.84 17.25 -1.13
C ARG A 109 -5.77 16.19 -2.22
N LYS A 110 -6.89 15.52 -2.52
CA LYS A 110 -6.90 14.53 -3.60
C LYS A 110 -6.69 15.22 -4.95
N PRO A 111 -6.02 14.57 -5.93
CA PRO A 111 -6.01 15.06 -7.29
C PRO A 111 -7.45 15.16 -7.81
N ALA A 112 -7.78 16.25 -8.51
CA ALA A 112 -9.12 16.45 -9.06
C ALA A 112 -9.50 15.36 -10.09
N SER A 113 -8.50 14.75 -10.73
CA SER A 113 -8.66 13.65 -11.69
C SER A 113 -9.05 12.32 -11.05
N LEU A 114 -8.90 12.15 -9.74
CA LEU A 114 -9.26 10.92 -9.03
C LEU A 114 -10.63 11.04 -8.37
N SER A 115 -11.41 9.96 -8.51
CA SER A 115 -12.53 9.69 -7.62
C SER A 115 -12.05 9.42 -6.19
N HIS A 116 -12.93 9.54 -5.18
CA HIS A 116 -12.60 9.12 -3.81
C HIS A 116 -12.24 7.62 -3.73
N VAL A 117 -12.83 6.78 -4.58
CA VAL A 117 -12.52 5.35 -4.67
C VAL A 117 -11.07 5.13 -5.07
N GLU A 118 -10.62 5.80 -6.14
CA GLU A 118 -9.22 5.72 -6.59
C GLU A 118 -8.28 6.37 -5.57
N ALA A 119 -8.63 7.54 -5.05
CA ALA A 119 -7.81 8.24 -4.06
C ALA A 119 -7.63 7.41 -2.78
N ALA A 120 -8.66 6.69 -2.30
CA ALA A 120 -8.54 5.82 -1.13
C ALA A 120 -7.71 4.55 -1.38
N ALA A 121 -7.52 4.15 -2.63
CA ALA A 121 -6.74 2.97 -2.99
C ALA A 121 -5.23 3.22 -3.05
N LEU A 122 -4.80 4.49 -3.05
CA LEU A 122 -3.42 4.88 -3.28
C LEU A 122 -2.52 5.03 -2.03
N PRO A 123 -2.97 5.47 -0.83
CA PRO A 123 -2.06 5.96 0.20
C PRO A 123 -1.05 4.92 0.68
N SER A 124 -1.49 3.82 1.29
CA SER A 124 -0.58 2.81 1.85
C SER A 124 0.36 2.26 0.77
N VAL A 125 -0.20 1.82 -0.37
CA VAL A 125 0.61 1.19 -1.42
C VAL A 125 1.54 2.15 -2.15
N GLY A 126 1.12 3.40 -2.31
CA GLY A 126 1.92 4.45 -2.90
C GLY A 126 3.03 4.91 -1.97
N LEU A 127 2.75 5.07 -0.67
CA LEU A 127 3.75 5.40 0.33
C LEU A 127 4.78 4.28 0.48
N THR A 128 4.36 3.02 0.56
CA THR A 128 5.28 1.87 0.59
C THR A 128 6.19 1.85 -0.63
N ALA A 129 5.64 2.05 -1.84
CA ALA A 129 6.42 2.07 -3.07
C ALA A 129 7.36 3.28 -3.14
N TRP A 130 6.89 4.47 -2.74
CA TRP A 130 7.68 5.70 -2.74
C TRP A 130 8.86 5.60 -1.78
N GLN A 131 8.61 5.21 -0.53
CA GLN A 131 9.65 5.08 0.49
C GLN A 131 10.68 4.01 0.11
N GLY A 132 10.21 2.91 -0.48
CA GLY A 132 11.11 1.87 -0.97
C GLY A 132 12.01 2.34 -2.12
N LEU A 133 11.43 2.95 -3.15
CA LEU A 133 12.14 3.29 -4.38
C LEU A 133 12.89 4.63 -4.28
N VAL A 134 12.27 5.65 -3.71
CA VAL A 134 12.80 7.02 -3.66
C VAL A 134 13.65 7.22 -2.41
N ASP A 135 13.12 6.92 -1.23
CA ASP A 135 13.78 7.32 0.01
C ASP A 135 14.89 6.35 0.44
N LEU A 136 14.66 5.04 0.31
CA LEU A 136 15.64 4.00 0.69
C LEU A 136 16.60 3.66 -0.44
N ALA A 137 16.08 3.37 -1.64
CA ALA A 137 16.89 2.92 -2.76
C ALA A 137 17.47 4.07 -3.61
N ALA A 138 16.90 5.27 -3.52
CA ALA A 138 17.28 6.43 -4.32
C ALA A 138 17.29 6.15 -5.84
N VAL A 139 16.28 5.41 -6.33
CA VAL A 139 16.13 5.05 -7.74
C VAL A 139 16.10 6.28 -8.63
N GLY A 140 16.87 6.23 -9.71
CA GLY A 140 16.93 7.27 -10.72
C GLY A 140 17.00 6.74 -12.14
N GLU A 141 17.36 7.63 -13.07
CA GLU A 141 17.47 7.33 -14.49
C GLU A 141 18.55 6.27 -14.75
N GLY A 142 18.19 5.22 -15.48
CA GLY A 142 19.11 4.14 -15.87
C GLY A 142 19.24 2.99 -14.88
N ASP A 143 18.73 3.11 -13.65
CA ASP A 143 18.73 1.99 -12.68
C ASP A 143 17.87 0.84 -13.19
N ARG A 144 18.34 -0.40 -12.99
CA ARG A 144 17.57 -1.62 -13.25
C ARG A 144 16.85 -2.04 -11.97
N VAL A 145 15.52 -1.94 -11.98
CA VAL A 145 14.68 -2.19 -10.79
C VAL A 145 13.85 -3.45 -11.02
N LEU A 146 14.03 -4.45 -10.17
CA LEU A 146 13.20 -5.65 -10.12
C LEU A 146 12.09 -5.49 -9.07
N VAL A 147 10.84 -5.35 -9.51
CA VAL A 147 9.66 -5.34 -8.64
C VAL A 147 9.08 -6.75 -8.54
N LEU A 148 9.14 -7.36 -7.37
CA LEU A 148 8.50 -8.66 -7.15
C LEU A 148 6.99 -8.50 -6.99
N GLY A 149 6.20 -9.34 -7.66
CA GLY A 149 4.73 -9.32 -7.52
C GLY A 149 4.05 -8.10 -8.14
N GLY A 150 4.51 -7.65 -9.31
CA GLY A 150 4.08 -6.40 -9.96
C GLY A 150 2.59 -6.22 -10.21
N GLY A 151 1.81 -7.30 -10.26
CA GLY A 151 0.37 -7.22 -10.41
C GLY A 151 -0.40 -6.89 -9.12
N GLY A 152 0.27 -6.90 -7.95
CA GLY A 152 -0.36 -6.68 -6.65
C GLY A 152 -0.61 -5.22 -6.29
N GLY A 153 -1.05 -4.98 -5.06
CA GLY A 153 -1.35 -3.64 -4.54
C GLY A 153 -0.16 -2.69 -4.61
N VAL A 154 0.98 -3.05 -4.00
CA VAL A 154 2.21 -2.24 -4.04
C VAL A 154 2.89 -2.32 -5.41
N GLY A 155 3.03 -3.53 -5.96
CA GLY A 155 3.76 -3.77 -7.21
C GLY A 155 3.30 -2.92 -8.39
N HIS A 156 1.98 -2.77 -8.59
CA HIS A 156 1.47 -2.04 -9.76
C HIS A 156 1.72 -0.52 -9.67
N VAL A 157 1.81 0.01 -8.46
CA VAL A 157 2.18 1.42 -8.21
C VAL A 157 3.70 1.58 -8.32
N ALA A 158 4.46 0.65 -7.74
CA ALA A 158 5.92 0.67 -7.79
C ALA A 158 6.48 0.64 -9.21
N ILE A 159 5.91 -0.17 -10.12
CA ILE A 159 6.31 -0.19 -11.54
C ILE A 159 6.21 1.21 -12.16
N GLN A 160 5.08 1.88 -11.93
CA GLN A 160 4.82 3.19 -12.51
C GLN A 160 5.72 4.27 -11.90
N ILE A 161 5.97 4.23 -10.59
CA ILE A 161 6.89 5.16 -9.92
C ILE A 161 8.31 4.97 -10.46
N ALA A 162 8.83 3.73 -10.49
CA ALA A 162 10.17 3.47 -11.00
C ALA A 162 10.31 3.89 -12.49
N ALA A 163 9.32 3.58 -13.32
CA ALA A 163 9.31 4.02 -14.72
C ALA A 163 9.20 5.56 -14.85
N ALA A 164 8.51 6.23 -13.92
CA ALA A 164 8.45 7.69 -13.86
C ALA A 164 9.80 8.34 -13.51
N LEU A 165 10.62 7.64 -12.73
CA LEU A 165 11.98 8.05 -12.36
C LEU A 165 13.02 7.75 -13.46
N GLY A 166 12.62 7.12 -14.57
CA GLY A 166 13.51 6.77 -15.68
C GLY A 166 14.26 5.44 -15.50
N ALA A 167 13.83 4.61 -14.55
CA ALA A 167 14.41 3.29 -14.34
C ALA A 167 13.98 2.29 -15.42
N HIS A 168 14.83 1.29 -15.66
CA HIS A 168 14.50 0.11 -16.45
C HIS A 168 13.81 -0.92 -15.56
N VAL A 169 12.48 -0.98 -15.62
CA VAL A 169 11.67 -1.77 -14.70
C VAL A 169 11.46 -3.19 -15.20
N ILE A 170 11.76 -4.15 -14.33
CA ILE A 170 11.55 -5.59 -14.51
C ILE A 170 10.53 -6.03 -13.45
N THR A 171 9.58 -6.88 -13.79
CA THR A 171 8.66 -7.42 -12.78
C THR A 171 8.37 -8.90 -12.90
N THR A 172 8.11 -9.54 -11.76
CA THR A 172 7.62 -10.92 -11.70
C THR A 172 6.11 -10.95 -11.55
N VAL A 173 5.44 -11.71 -12.41
CA VAL A 173 3.99 -11.93 -12.34
C VAL A 173 3.61 -13.34 -12.77
N SER A 174 2.41 -13.77 -12.40
CA SER A 174 1.76 -14.94 -12.97
C SER A 174 1.24 -14.62 -14.39
N PRO A 175 1.07 -15.64 -15.26
CA PRO A 175 0.66 -15.43 -16.65
C PRO A 175 -0.61 -14.60 -16.82
N ASP A 176 -1.57 -14.76 -15.91
CA ASP A 176 -2.87 -14.10 -15.96
C ASP A 176 -2.79 -12.57 -15.74
N LYS A 177 -1.68 -12.07 -15.17
CA LYS A 177 -1.46 -10.64 -14.91
C LYS A 177 -0.50 -9.97 -15.90
N ARG A 178 0.05 -10.71 -16.87
CA ARG A 178 1.03 -10.20 -17.84
C ARG A 178 0.47 -8.99 -18.62
N SER A 179 -0.71 -9.14 -19.20
CA SER A 179 -1.36 -8.04 -19.95
C SER A 179 -1.67 -6.83 -19.09
N PHE A 180 -1.93 -7.02 -17.79
CA PHE A 180 -2.17 -5.93 -16.85
C PHE A 180 -0.87 -5.14 -16.62
N VAL A 181 0.24 -5.80 -16.27
CA VAL A 181 1.50 -5.09 -15.97
C VAL A 181 2.15 -4.47 -17.19
N GLU A 182 1.94 -5.01 -18.39
CA GLU A 182 2.40 -4.40 -19.65
C GLU A 182 1.79 -3.00 -19.88
N THR A 183 0.63 -2.69 -19.29
CA THR A 183 0.03 -1.35 -19.36
C THR A 183 0.65 -0.32 -18.41
N LEU A 184 1.53 -0.76 -17.50
CA LEU A 184 2.06 0.06 -16.40
C LEU A 184 3.44 0.68 -16.69
N GLY A 185 4.01 0.44 -17.87
CA GLY A 185 5.34 0.93 -18.25
C GLY A 185 6.49 0.04 -17.80
N VAL A 186 6.23 -1.25 -17.56
CA VAL A 186 7.30 -2.25 -17.35
C VAL A 186 8.10 -2.47 -18.65
N ALA A 187 9.42 -2.62 -18.53
CA ALA A 187 10.30 -2.94 -19.66
C ALA A 187 10.41 -4.45 -19.89
N GLU A 188 10.47 -5.26 -18.81
CA GLU A 188 10.58 -6.71 -18.89
C GLU A 188 9.61 -7.41 -17.91
N VAL A 189 8.93 -8.46 -18.37
CA VAL A 189 8.01 -9.26 -17.54
C VAL A 189 8.50 -10.70 -17.44
N VAL A 190 8.76 -11.13 -16.21
CA VAL A 190 9.20 -12.49 -15.87
C VAL A 190 8.02 -13.32 -15.37
N ASP A 191 7.72 -14.39 -16.09
CA ASP A 191 6.81 -15.42 -15.64
C ASP A 191 7.53 -16.37 -14.67
N HIS A 192 7.46 -16.03 -13.38
CA HIS A 192 8.09 -16.78 -12.29
C HIS A 192 7.56 -18.22 -12.14
N THR A 193 6.48 -18.58 -12.84
CA THR A 193 5.93 -19.95 -12.86
C THR A 193 6.64 -20.85 -13.88
N ARG A 194 7.40 -20.26 -14.80
CA ARG A 194 8.08 -20.96 -15.91
C ARG A 194 9.60 -20.93 -15.83
N VAL A 195 10.15 -19.85 -15.28
CA VAL A 195 11.60 -19.64 -15.19
C VAL A 195 11.94 -19.08 -13.81
N ALA A 196 13.06 -19.52 -13.25
CA ALA A 196 13.58 -18.93 -12.03
C ALA A 196 14.03 -17.50 -12.31
N VAL A 197 13.75 -16.60 -11.36
CA VAL A 197 14.04 -15.17 -11.53
C VAL A 197 15.54 -14.94 -11.76
N ALA A 198 16.40 -15.65 -11.04
CA ALA A 198 17.86 -15.59 -11.19
C ALA A 198 18.38 -16.06 -12.56
N ASP A 199 17.62 -16.87 -13.31
CA ASP A 199 18.01 -17.34 -14.64
C ASP A 199 17.57 -16.37 -15.74
N ALA A 200 16.49 -15.60 -15.48
CA ALA A 200 15.91 -14.65 -16.43
C ALA A 200 16.45 -13.23 -16.27
N VAL A 201 16.94 -12.88 -15.08
CA VAL A 201 17.31 -11.51 -14.69
C VAL A 201 18.71 -11.53 -14.10
N ALA A 202 19.54 -10.59 -14.54
CA ALA A 202 20.85 -10.35 -13.95
C ALA A 202 21.17 -8.86 -13.91
N GLY A 203 22.05 -8.50 -12.97
CA GLY A 203 22.62 -7.18 -12.81
C GLY A 203 21.61 -6.10 -12.45
N VAL A 204 20.62 -6.39 -11.60
CA VAL A 204 19.69 -5.36 -11.11
C VAL A 204 20.32 -4.54 -10.00
N ASP A 205 20.09 -3.23 -10.03
CA ASP A 205 20.54 -2.27 -9.02
C ASP A 205 19.73 -2.39 -7.73
N VAL A 206 18.41 -2.56 -7.90
CA VAL A 206 17.43 -2.54 -6.81
C VAL A 206 16.43 -3.67 -7.00
N VAL A 207 16.13 -4.38 -5.91
CA VAL A 207 14.98 -5.26 -5.80
C VAL A 207 13.99 -4.60 -4.84
N LEU A 208 12.75 -4.40 -5.30
CA LEU A 208 11.63 -4.09 -4.42
C LEU A 208 10.81 -5.36 -4.19
N ASP A 209 10.91 -5.90 -2.98
CA ASP A 209 10.19 -7.09 -2.54
C ASP A 209 8.89 -6.71 -1.81
N THR A 210 7.77 -7.23 -2.34
CA THR A 210 6.43 -7.09 -1.72
C THR A 210 5.82 -8.44 -1.37
N LEU A 211 6.60 -9.54 -1.46
CA LEU A 211 6.12 -10.91 -1.31
C LEU A 211 6.75 -11.59 -0.09
N GLY A 212 8.03 -11.33 0.17
CA GLY A 212 8.81 -12.03 1.19
C GLY A 212 9.03 -13.51 0.85
N GLY A 213 9.52 -14.25 1.85
CA GLY A 213 9.74 -15.69 1.76
C GLY A 213 10.64 -16.09 0.58
N GLN A 214 10.41 -17.27 0.00
CA GLN A 214 11.30 -17.83 -1.02
C GLN A 214 11.45 -16.95 -2.28
N ALA A 215 10.49 -16.06 -2.58
CA ALA A 215 10.55 -15.22 -3.76
C ALA A 215 11.73 -14.24 -3.73
N VAL A 216 11.98 -13.58 -2.59
CA VAL A 216 13.08 -12.63 -2.44
C VAL A 216 14.43 -13.32 -2.28
N HIS A 217 14.47 -14.48 -1.59
CA HIS A 217 15.68 -15.30 -1.51
C HIS A 217 16.14 -15.77 -2.89
N ALA A 218 15.20 -16.21 -3.74
CA ALA A 218 15.50 -16.71 -5.08
C ALA A 218 16.00 -15.65 -6.06
N CYS A 219 15.80 -14.34 -5.79
CA CYS A 219 16.26 -13.28 -6.68
C CYS A 219 17.60 -12.67 -6.29
N LEU A 220 18.18 -13.01 -5.12
CA LEU A 220 19.47 -12.47 -4.69
C LEU A 220 20.60 -12.63 -5.74
N PRO A 221 20.72 -13.77 -6.46
CA PRO A 221 21.74 -13.90 -7.51
C PRO A 221 21.55 -12.97 -8.71
N ALA A 222 20.35 -12.41 -8.91
CA ALA A 222 20.09 -11.45 -9.98
C ALA A 222 20.61 -10.04 -9.64
N VAL A 223 20.88 -9.77 -8.36
CA VAL A 223 21.31 -8.44 -7.87
C VAL A 223 22.79 -8.25 -8.16
N ARG A 224 23.16 -7.08 -8.71
CA ARG A 224 24.57 -6.79 -8.94
C ARG A 224 25.33 -6.65 -7.60
N PRO A 225 26.66 -6.83 -7.58
CA PRO A 225 27.46 -6.53 -6.39
C PRO A 225 27.17 -5.13 -5.82
N GLY A 226 26.92 -5.06 -4.51
CA GLY A 226 26.56 -3.83 -3.79
C GLY A 226 25.15 -3.29 -4.09
N GLY A 227 24.33 -4.03 -4.84
CA GLY A 227 22.93 -3.69 -5.08
C GLY A 227 22.08 -3.73 -3.81
N HIS A 228 20.84 -3.29 -3.93
CA HIS A 228 19.96 -3.04 -2.79
C HIS A 228 18.69 -3.89 -2.86
N VAL A 229 18.47 -4.70 -1.83
CA VAL A 229 17.20 -5.37 -1.60
C VAL A 229 16.39 -4.53 -0.62
N VAL A 230 15.23 -4.06 -1.05
CA VAL A 230 14.29 -3.31 -0.21
C VAL A 230 13.02 -4.14 -0.07
N THR A 231 12.59 -4.45 1.15
CA THR A 231 11.45 -5.35 1.40
C THR A 231 10.35 -4.69 2.23
N ALA A 232 9.11 -4.86 1.82
CA ALA A 232 7.90 -4.50 2.58
C ALA A 232 7.27 -5.69 3.32
N ALA A 233 7.88 -6.89 3.24
CA ALA A 233 7.24 -8.13 3.68
C ALA A 233 8.15 -9.03 4.54
N ALA A 234 9.46 -8.84 4.49
CA ALA A 234 10.43 -9.76 5.10
C ALA A 234 11.58 -9.03 5.81
N GLU A 235 11.33 -7.85 6.38
CA GLU A 235 12.38 -7.09 7.08
C GLU A 235 12.91 -7.80 8.34
N ASP A 236 12.05 -8.58 9.00
CA ASP A 236 12.40 -9.38 10.19
C ASP A 236 12.85 -10.83 9.84
N ASP A 237 13.03 -11.17 8.56
CA ASP A 237 13.51 -12.50 8.16
C ASP A 237 15.03 -12.60 8.35
N GLU A 238 15.46 -13.17 9.48
CA GLU A 238 16.87 -13.37 9.83
C GLU A 238 17.65 -14.15 8.75
N GLN A 239 17.01 -15.08 8.04
CA GLN A 239 17.67 -15.83 6.97
C GLN A 239 17.92 -14.94 5.75
N LEU A 240 16.97 -14.05 5.42
CA LEU A 240 17.14 -13.08 4.35
C LEU A 240 18.28 -12.11 4.68
N VAL A 241 18.30 -11.58 5.91
CA VAL A 241 19.37 -10.69 6.39
C VAL A 241 20.73 -11.35 6.20
N ALA A 242 20.90 -12.57 6.72
CA ALA A 242 22.17 -13.30 6.60
C ALA A 242 22.55 -13.59 5.14
N ALA A 243 21.59 -13.93 4.27
CA ALA A 243 21.83 -14.21 2.87
C ALA A 243 22.24 -12.94 2.08
N VAL A 244 21.60 -11.80 2.35
CA VAL A 244 21.92 -10.50 1.73
C VAL A 244 23.31 -10.03 2.18
N GLU A 245 23.63 -10.15 3.47
CA GLU A 245 24.97 -9.83 4.00
C GLU A 245 26.06 -10.73 3.40
N ALA A 246 25.83 -12.05 3.34
CA ALA A 246 26.78 -12.99 2.76
C ALA A 246 27.03 -12.73 1.25
N ALA A 247 26.03 -12.20 0.54
CA ALA A 247 26.14 -11.81 -0.86
C ALA A 247 26.79 -10.42 -1.06
N GLY A 248 27.14 -9.69 0.02
CA GLY A 248 27.70 -8.33 -0.07
C GLY A 248 26.70 -7.30 -0.60
N LEU A 249 25.41 -7.51 -0.35
CA LEU A 249 24.31 -6.67 -0.78
C LEU A 249 23.82 -5.78 0.38
N ARG A 250 23.01 -4.77 0.06
CA ARG A 250 22.34 -3.91 1.07
C ARG A 250 20.93 -4.40 1.30
N LEU A 251 20.47 -4.39 2.55
CA LEU A 251 19.08 -4.66 2.93
C LEU A 251 18.42 -3.41 3.53
N SER A 252 17.17 -3.14 3.19
CA SER A 252 16.33 -2.21 3.96
C SER A 252 14.90 -2.72 4.07
N GLY A 253 14.32 -2.58 5.27
CA GLY A 253 12.91 -2.84 5.52
C GLY A 253 12.07 -1.57 5.32
N ILE A 254 10.86 -1.73 4.78
CA ILE A 254 9.87 -0.65 4.65
C ILE A 254 8.88 -0.76 5.80
N ALA A 255 9.15 -0.01 6.87
CA ALA A 255 8.15 0.33 7.88
C ALA A 255 7.39 1.58 7.44
N VAL A 256 6.34 1.38 6.62
CA VAL A 256 5.60 2.49 6.00
C VAL A 256 5.08 3.47 7.05
N ASP A 257 5.21 4.77 6.81
CA ASP A 257 4.70 5.82 7.70
C ASP A 257 3.91 6.91 6.94
N PRO A 258 2.98 7.62 7.60
CA PRO A 258 2.26 8.72 6.98
C PRO A 258 3.19 9.88 6.58
N ASP A 259 3.43 10.04 5.27
CA ASP A 259 4.27 11.13 4.76
C ASP A 259 3.53 12.05 3.77
N PRO A 260 3.23 13.32 4.13
CA PRO A 260 2.60 14.28 3.22
C PRO A 260 3.53 14.77 2.08
N ILE A 261 4.84 14.56 2.18
CA ILE A 261 5.79 14.88 1.10
C ILE A 261 5.67 13.80 0.02
N ALA A 262 5.83 12.52 0.37
CA ALA A 262 5.62 11.40 -0.54
C ALA A 262 4.20 11.42 -1.15
N LEU A 263 3.13 11.65 -0.35
CA LEU A 263 1.78 11.77 -0.89
C LEU A 263 1.65 12.87 -1.96
N ARG A 264 2.33 14.01 -1.80
CA ARG A 264 2.36 15.07 -2.82
C ARG A 264 3.16 14.67 -4.06
N GLY A 265 4.22 13.89 -3.90
CA GLY A 265 4.92 13.26 -5.02
C GLY A 265 4.01 12.34 -5.83
N LEU A 266 3.20 11.52 -5.15
CA LEU A 266 2.19 10.68 -5.81
C LEU A 266 1.12 11.52 -6.54
N VAL A 267 0.66 12.62 -5.92
CA VAL A 267 -0.28 13.56 -6.57
C VAL A 267 0.32 14.11 -7.86
N ASP A 268 1.56 14.58 -7.84
CA ASP A 268 2.25 15.11 -9.03
C ASP A 268 2.36 14.05 -10.14
N LEU A 269 2.68 12.80 -9.81
CA LEU A 269 2.71 11.71 -10.78
C LEU A 269 1.32 11.42 -11.38
N VAL A 270 0.26 11.47 -10.57
CA VAL A 270 -1.12 11.29 -11.04
C VAL A 270 -1.54 12.44 -11.95
N GLU A 271 -1.26 13.69 -11.58
CA GLU A 271 -1.61 14.88 -12.37
C GLU A 271 -0.86 14.92 -13.71
N ARG A 272 0.36 14.41 -13.76
CA ARG A 272 1.14 14.24 -15.00
C ARG A 272 0.74 13.01 -15.82
N GLY A 273 -0.25 12.22 -15.36
CA GLY A 273 -0.68 11.00 -16.02
C GLY A 273 0.38 9.89 -16.02
N ARG A 274 1.36 9.95 -15.12
CA ARG A 274 2.46 8.98 -14.96
C ARG A 274 2.16 7.91 -13.91
N LEU A 275 1.08 8.06 -13.16
CA LEU A 275 0.62 7.10 -12.17
C LEU A 275 -0.91 6.96 -12.21
N ARG A 276 -1.39 5.72 -12.29
CA ARG A 276 -2.79 5.37 -12.12
C ARG A 276 -2.91 4.15 -11.19
N VAL A 277 -3.68 4.31 -10.12
CA VAL A 277 -4.04 3.19 -9.24
C VAL A 277 -5.12 2.33 -9.89
N HIS A 278 -4.99 1.01 -9.80
CA HIS A 278 -6.00 0.08 -10.29
C HIS A 278 -6.86 -0.44 -9.14
N VAL A 279 -8.15 -0.10 -9.17
CA VAL A 279 -9.16 -0.66 -8.26
C VAL A 279 -9.84 -1.83 -8.96
N GLN A 280 -9.65 -3.03 -8.41
CA GLN A 280 -10.20 -4.25 -8.99
C GLN A 280 -11.70 -4.38 -8.75
N GLU A 281 -12.13 -4.07 -7.53
CA GLU A 281 -13.50 -4.26 -7.08
C GLU A 281 -13.77 -3.32 -5.89
N THR A 282 -14.96 -2.77 -5.86
CA THR A 282 -15.48 -1.94 -4.77
C THR A 282 -16.57 -2.70 -4.04
N PHE A 283 -16.66 -2.51 -2.73
CA PHE A 283 -17.71 -3.07 -1.91
C PHE A 283 -18.42 -1.96 -1.13
N PRO A 284 -19.76 -1.97 -1.03
CA PRO A 284 -20.46 -1.13 -0.09
C PRO A 284 -19.98 -1.39 1.34
N PHE A 285 -20.02 -0.38 2.21
CA PHE A 285 -19.58 -0.45 3.61
C PHE A 285 -20.18 -1.65 4.37
N GLN A 286 -21.45 -1.96 4.12
CA GLN A 286 -22.17 -3.09 4.72
C GLN A 286 -21.68 -4.48 4.24
N ASP A 287 -21.01 -4.55 3.10
CA ASP A 287 -20.54 -5.80 2.48
C ASP A 287 -19.10 -6.15 2.90
N VAL A 288 -18.60 -5.59 4.01
CA VAL A 288 -17.23 -5.77 4.46
C VAL A 288 -16.82 -7.24 4.61
N VAL A 289 -17.72 -8.11 5.05
CA VAL A 289 -17.47 -9.56 5.15
C VAL A 289 -17.12 -10.14 3.78
N ARG A 290 -17.83 -9.74 2.71
CA ARG A 290 -17.53 -10.17 1.34
C ARG A 290 -16.23 -9.56 0.84
N ALA A 291 -15.99 -8.28 1.14
CA ALA A 291 -14.76 -7.60 0.78
C ALA A 291 -13.52 -8.29 1.37
N HIS A 292 -13.60 -8.65 2.66
CA HIS A 292 -12.55 -9.37 3.38
C HIS A 292 -12.40 -10.82 2.91
N ARG A 293 -13.48 -11.53 2.56
CA ARG A 293 -13.36 -12.84 1.88
C ARG A 293 -12.61 -12.73 0.54
N ARG A 294 -12.86 -11.66 -0.23
CA ARG A 294 -12.15 -11.44 -1.50
C ARG A 294 -10.67 -11.14 -1.27
N LEU A 295 -10.37 -10.38 -0.21
CA LEU A 295 -9.02 -10.01 0.22
C LEU A 295 -8.22 -11.24 0.67
N ASP A 296 -8.81 -12.09 1.52
CA ASP A 296 -8.18 -13.32 2.04
C ASP A 296 -7.81 -14.30 0.92
N GLY A 297 -8.58 -14.33 -0.18
CA GLY A 297 -8.28 -15.19 -1.34
C GLY A 297 -7.01 -14.79 -2.11
N GLY A 298 -6.45 -13.60 -1.83
CA GLY A 298 -5.24 -13.11 -2.46
C GLY A 298 -5.37 -12.95 -3.98
N HIS A 299 -4.23 -13.02 -4.66
CA HIS A 299 -4.11 -12.96 -6.12
C HIS A 299 -4.76 -11.73 -6.77
N LEU A 300 -4.91 -10.65 -6.02
CA LEU A 300 -5.52 -9.41 -6.50
C LEU A 300 -4.69 -8.77 -7.61
N ARG A 301 -5.39 -8.08 -8.51
CA ARG A 301 -4.85 -7.12 -9.47
C ARG A 301 -5.10 -5.74 -8.86
N GLY A 302 -4.06 -5.07 -8.37
CA GLY A 302 -4.22 -3.79 -7.68
C GLY A 302 -4.97 -3.89 -6.34
N LYS A 303 -6.01 -3.07 -6.14
CA LYS A 303 -6.61 -2.77 -4.82
C LYS A 303 -8.10 -3.08 -4.73
N LEU A 304 -8.56 -3.35 -3.52
CA LEU A 304 -9.98 -3.37 -3.16
C LEU A 304 -10.31 -2.15 -2.32
N VAL A 305 -11.55 -1.67 -2.42
CA VAL A 305 -12.01 -0.45 -1.75
C VAL A 305 -13.39 -0.65 -1.12
N LEU A 306 -13.57 -0.18 0.10
CA LEU A 306 -14.89 0.02 0.70
C LEU A 306 -15.44 1.40 0.32
N THR A 307 -16.73 1.48 0.03
CA THR A 307 -17.45 2.69 -0.37
C THR A 307 -18.55 3.01 0.63
N LEU A 308 -18.70 4.29 0.98
CA LEU A 308 -19.67 4.80 1.94
C LEU A 308 -20.74 5.66 1.28
#